data_AF-A0A7K1KST9-F1
#
_entry.id   AF-A0A7K1KST9-F1
#
_cell.length_a   1.000
_cell.length_b   1.000
_cell.length_c   1.000
_cell.angle_alpha   90.00
_cell.angle_beta   90.00
_cell.angle_gamma   90.00
#
_symmetry.space_group_name_H-M   'P 1'
#
loop_
_entity.id
_entity.type
_entity.pdbx_description
1 polymer ?
#
loop_
_entity_poly.entity_id
_entity_poly.type
_entity_poly.pdbx_seq_one_letter_code
_entity_poly.pdbx_strand_id
1 'polypeptide(L)'
;MRSKPSADELFALADALELEACTDRLIALESLEPPEAMKRTGRYRRLEAAIEQNGDLRAALLRETDAEAARQWARHLEVGGPDIDVYHSLAVAYRERAFRRLAGPGPAEAELEAATALWFLLLASPAFWERQGDVDDESRVRSQLATELLEIHARQGARALAAGEHAVARTHLNCLAACRSGSEAVEELLRRQSVPYDYAVDRERADEIAAVAAGLLDAWCADVVQTAERITTEPERLTRLPEGLPADYAAGIEHLGPFLSLGVPFKQALRTCLGWYNSWCDFMLVDGGRPKVKTVVDQARSCADELAAICEKGDSLKIENQALAEHHLFRAAALDPGPGQERELTAALEWSPANSEATTWLERIRSR
;
A
#
# COMPACT_ATOMS: atom_id res chain seq x y z
N MET A 1 -10.33 25.44 57.45
CA MET A 1 -8.88 25.16 57.33
C MET A 1 -8.73 23.86 56.56
N ARG A 2 -8.14 23.86 55.36
CA ARG A 2 -7.77 22.60 54.70
C ARG A 2 -6.59 22.03 55.48
N SER A 3 -6.69 20.79 55.97
CA SER A 3 -5.57 20.12 56.65
C SER A 3 -4.37 20.05 55.73
N LYS A 4 -3.16 20.17 56.28
CA LYS A 4 -1.94 19.94 55.49
C LYS A 4 -1.95 18.48 55.02
N PRO A 5 -1.55 18.21 53.77
CA PRO A 5 -1.48 16.85 53.27
C PRO A 5 -0.46 16.04 54.09
N SER A 6 -0.77 14.76 54.31
CA SER A 6 0.11 13.82 54.99
C SER A 6 1.34 13.50 54.12
N ALA A 7 2.39 12.94 54.73
CA ALA A 7 3.56 12.50 53.97
C ALA A 7 3.20 11.46 52.89
N ASP A 8 2.29 10.54 53.21
CA ASP A 8 1.80 9.52 52.28
C ASP A 8 1.01 10.14 51.11
N GLU A 9 0.20 11.17 51.39
CA GLU A 9 -0.51 11.92 50.34
C GLU A 9 0.46 12.68 49.43
N LEU A 10 1.57 13.19 49.96
CA LEU A 10 2.61 13.87 49.18
C LEU A 10 3.41 12.89 48.31
N PHE A 11 3.74 11.69 48.84
CA PHE A 11 4.40 10.64 48.05
C PHE A 11 3.50 10.13 46.92
N ALA A 12 2.23 9.85 47.21
CA ALA A 12 1.26 9.44 46.19
C ALA A 12 1.08 10.49 45.09
N LEU A 13 1.09 11.79 45.46
CA LEU A 13 1.03 12.88 44.48
C LEU A 13 2.30 12.97 43.63
N ALA A 14 3.48 12.80 44.25
CA ALA A 14 4.75 12.79 43.53
C ALA A 14 4.84 11.63 42.53
N ASP A 15 4.47 10.42 42.96
CA ASP A 15 4.43 9.25 42.07
C ASP A 15 3.46 9.45 40.91
N ALA A 16 2.28 10.02 41.16
CA ALA A 16 1.31 10.32 40.11
C ALA A 16 1.85 11.34 39.09
N LEU A 17 2.54 12.40 39.55
CA LEU A 17 3.16 13.40 38.67
C LEU A 17 4.35 12.82 37.87
N GLU A 18 5.14 11.95 38.49
CA GLU A 18 6.23 11.26 37.79
C GLU A 18 5.71 10.32 36.70
N LEU A 19 4.68 9.54 37.01
CA LEU A 19 4.02 8.68 36.03
C LEU A 19 3.42 9.50 34.90
N GLU A 20 2.79 10.63 35.22
CA GLU A 20 2.28 11.58 34.24
C GLU A 20 3.41 12.08 33.31
N ALA A 21 4.52 12.54 33.86
CA ALA A 21 5.66 12.99 33.06
C ALA A 21 6.25 11.85 32.18
N CYS A 22 6.34 10.63 32.72
CA CYS A 22 6.83 9.47 31.99
C CYS A 22 5.89 9.11 30.83
N THR A 23 4.58 9.07 31.07
CA THR A 23 3.59 8.77 30.02
C THR A 23 3.59 9.84 28.95
N ASP A 24 3.71 11.13 29.28
CA ASP A 24 3.84 12.19 28.28
C ASP A 24 5.08 12.03 27.43
N ARG A 25 6.18 11.62 28.04
CA ARG A 25 7.42 11.42 27.33
C ARG A 25 7.38 10.18 26.46
N LEU A 26 6.77 9.09 26.93
CA LEU A 26 6.56 7.90 26.11
C LEU A 26 5.69 8.21 24.90
N ILE A 27 4.61 8.97 25.13
CA ILE A 27 3.77 9.53 24.07
C ILE A 27 4.63 10.37 23.12
N ALA A 28 5.45 11.30 23.62
CA ALA A 28 6.31 12.13 22.77
C ALA A 28 7.34 11.32 21.96
N LEU A 29 7.90 10.24 22.52
CA LEU A 29 8.87 9.35 21.86
C LEU A 29 8.25 8.57 20.71
N GLU A 30 7.05 8.04 20.93
CA GLU A 30 6.23 7.44 19.89
C GLU A 30 5.74 8.47 18.87
N SER A 31 6.20 9.73 19.00
CA SER A 31 5.69 10.83 18.20
C SER A 31 4.17 10.81 18.31
N LEU A 32 3.65 10.91 19.52
CA LEU A 32 2.25 11.14 19.85
C LEU A 32 2.14 12.51 20.53
N GLU A 33 1.07 13.26 20.26
CA GLU A 33 0.86 14.54 20.95
C GLU A 33 0.14 14.25 22.29
N PRO A 34 0.61 14.84 23.40
CA PRO A 34 -0.11 14.72 24.66
C PRO A 34 -1.51 15.33 24.51
N PRO A 35 -2.59 14.63 24.92
CA PRO A 35 -3.92 15.21 24.92
C PRO A 35 -3.96 16.37 25.91
N GLU A 36 -4.87 17.33 25.68
CA GLU A 36 -5.21 18.34 26.68
C GLU A 36 -5.45 17.66 28.03
N ALA A 37 -4.89 18.20 29.12
CA ALA A 37 -4.85 17.56 30.44
C ALA A 37 -6.22 17.02 30.92
N MET A 38 -7.34 17.66 30.56
CA MET A 38 -8.69 17.18 30.90
C MET A 38 -9.16 15.94 30.12
N LYS A 39 -8.63 15.68 28.92
CA LYS A 39 -8.97 14.52 28.07
C LYS A 39 -8.05 13.31 28.32
N ARG A 40 -7.16 13.42 29.30
CA ARG A 40 -6.10 12.44 29.58
C ARG A 40 -6.51 11.37 30.58
N THR A 41 -7.30 11.72 31.60
CA THR A 41 -7.57 10.84 32.75
C THR A 41 -8.06 9.46 32.31
N GLY A 42 -7.26 8.42 32.58
CA GLY A 42 -7.57 7.02 32.28
C GLY A 42 -7.39 6.58 30.83
N ARG A 43 -7.06 7.49 29.90
CA ARG A 43 -6.91 7.21 28.46
C ARG A 43 -5.70 6.33 28.14
N TYR A 44 -4.60 6.55 28.86
CA TYR A 44 -3.35 5.82 28.70
C TYR A 44 -3.07 4.88 29.85
N ARG A 45 -4.10 4.45 30.60
CA ARG A 45 -3.96 3.59 31.78
C ARG A 45 -3.10 2.35 31.53
N ARG A 46 -3.13 1.80 30.32
CA ARG A 46 -2.34 0.62 29.94
C ARG A 46 -0.87 0.95 29.65
N LEU A 47 -0.59 2.13 29.10
CA LEU A 47 0.78 2.63 28.97
C LEU A 47 1.34 3.03 30.35
N GLU A 48 0.52 3.66 31.19
CA GLU A 48 0.84 3.97 32.59
C GLU A 48 1.22 2.69 33.34
N ALA A 49 0.38 1.65 33.28
CA ALA A 49 0.68 0.37 33.91
C ALA A 49 1.95 -0.29 33.35
N ALA A 50 2.20 -0.19 32.05
CA ALA A 50 3.43 -0.71 31.43
C ALA A 50 4.69 0.01 31.96
N ILE A 51 4.62 1.34 32.13
CA ILE A 51 5.70 2.14 32.73
C ILE A 51 5.91 1.75 34.21
N GLU A 52 4.83 1.61 34.98
CA GLU A 52 4.90 1.23 36.40
C GLU A 52 5.54 -0.15 36.61
N GLN A 53 5.25 -1.10 35.72
CA GLN A 53 5.77 -2.46 35.78
C GLN A 53 7.23 -2.58 35.33
N ASN A 54 7.78 -1.56 34.66
CA ASN A 54 9.13 -1.55 34.13
C ASN A 54 9.96 -0.39 34.69
N GLY A 55 10.67 -0.66 35.78
CA GLY A 55 11.51 0.34 36.47
C GLY A 55 12.64 0.91 35.59
N ASP A 56 13.19 0.13 34.65
CA ASP A 56 14.23 0.60 33.73
C ASP A 56 13.65 1.59 32.69
N LEU A 57 12.45 1.29 32.17
CA LEU A 57 11.71 2.20 31.29
C LEU A 57 11.34 3.49 32.03
N ARG A 58 10.77 3.41 33.23
CA ARG A 58 10.43 4.59 34.05
C ARG A 58 11.67 5.44 34.31
N ALA A 59 12.79 4.82 34.71
CA ALA A 59 14.04 5.53 34.93
C ALA A 59 14.59 6.19 33.65
N ALA A 60 14.48 5.53 32.49
CA ALA A 60 14.90 6.09 31.20
C ALA A 60 14.04 7.29 30.77
N LEU A 61 12.71 7.22 30.99
CA LEU A 61 11.78 8.30 30.72
C LEU A 61 12.05 9.51 31.64
N LEU A 62 12.33 9.29 32.93
CA LEU A 62 12.64 10.37 33.89
C LEU A 62 14.00 11.04 33.62
N ARG A 63 14.99 10.30 33.09
CA ARG A 63 16.34 10.83 32.81
C ARG A 63 16.42 11.69 31.55
N GLU A 64 15.32 11.84 30.85
CA GLU A 64 15.21 12.68 29.66
C GLU A 64 16.14 12.28 28.49
N THR A 65 16.44 10.98 28.37
CA THR A 65 17.30 10.46 27.30
C THR A 65 16.48 9.70 26.27
N ASP A 66 16.03 10.38 25.22
CA ASP A 66 15.07 9.83 24.24
C ASP A 66 15.54 8.53 23.59
N ALA A 67 16.81 8.44 23.22
CA ALA A 67 17.37 7.23 22.63
C ALA A 67 17.39 6.03 23.60
N GLU A 68 17.58 6.27 24.90
CA GLU A 68 17.53 5.20 25.91
C GLU A 68 16.09 4.82 26.21
N ALA A 69 15.19 5.80 26.33
CA ALA A 69 13.77 5.54 26.55
C ALA A 69 13.15 4.77 25.37
N ALA A 70 13.47 5.13 24.13
CA ALA A 70 13.07 4.37 22.95
C ALA A 70 13.62 2.93 22.96
N ARG A 71 14.89 2.73 23.34
CA ARG A 71 15.47 1.38 23.50
C ARG A 71 14.77 0.56 24.57
N GLN A 72 14.52 1.15 25.74
CA GLN A 72 13.85 0.45 26.85
C GLN A 72 12.39 0.17 26.51
N TRP A 73 11.73 1.05 25.75
CA TRP A 73 10.38 0.83 25.26
C TRP A 73 10.33 -0.32 24.25
N ALA A 74 11.17 -0.30 23.21
CA ALA A 74 11.28 -1.40 22.26
C ALA A 74 11.57 -2.72 22.98
N ARG A 75 12.52 -2.73 23.94
CA ARG A 75 12.84 -3.91 24.74
C ARG A 75 11.66 -4.39 25.60
N HIS A 76 10.85 -3.47 26.14
CA HIS A 76 9.63 -3.81 26.88
C HIS A 76 8.63 -4.51 25.97
N LEU A 77 8.46 -4.01 24.74
CA LEU A 77 7.59 -4.63 23.73
C LEU A 77 8.12 -6.01 23.27
N GLU A 78 9.44 -6.21 23.22
CA GLU A 78 10.07 -7.48 22.77
C GLU A 78 10.15 -8.58 23.85
N VAL A 79 10.65 -8.25 25.05
CA VAL A 79 11.04 -9.27 26.05
C VAL A 79 9.88 -9.67 26.96
N GLY A 80 8.87 -8.79 27.08
CA GLY A 80 7.74 -8.99 27.98
C GLY A 80 6.48 -9.50 27.31
N GLY A 81 6.34 -9.37 25.98
CA GLY A 81 5.07 -9.53 25.29
C GLY A 81 4.01 -8.62 25.92
N PRO A 82 3.93 -7.33 25.53
CA PRO A 82 3.05 -6.39 26.21
C PRO A 82 1.61 -6.89 26.09
N ASP A 83 0.81 -6.66 27.14
CA ASP A 83 -0.63 -6.98 27.14
C ASP A 83 -1.26 -6.46 25.82
N ILE A 84 -2.15 -7.24 25.21
CA ILE A 84 -2.84 -6.86 23.97
C ILE A 84 -3.54 -5.51 24.09
N ASP A 85 -3.89 -5.13 25.32
CA ASP A 85 -4.38 -3.83 25.72
C ASP A 85 -3.41 -2.67 25.43
N VAL A 86 -2.10 -2.89 25.54
CA VAL A 86 -1.06 -1.91 25.18
C VAL A 86 -1.06 -1.69 23.68
N TYR A 87 -1.08 -2.74 22.87
CA TYR A 87 -1.17 -2.62 21.41
C TYR A 87 -2.45 -1.92 20.98
N HIS A 88 -3.59 -2.24 21.60
CA HIS A 88 -4.84 -1.51 21.38
C HIS A 88 -4.73 -0.03 21.76
N SER A 89 -4.13 0.31 22.90
CA SER A 89 -3.89 1.70 23.30
C SER A 89 -2.99 2.45 22.31
N LEU A 90 -1.94 1.81 21.79
CA LEU A 90 -1.09 2.36 20.74
C LEU A 90 -1.89 2.58 19.44
N ALA A 91 -2.67 1.57 19.00
CA ALA A 91 -3.47 1.65 17.78
C ALA A 91 -4.47 2.81 17.82
N VAL A 92 -5.12 3.02 18.98
CA VAL A 92 -6.00 4.17 19.22
C VAL A 92 -5.22 5.48 19.17
N ALA A 93 -4.09 5.57 19.88
CA ALA A 93 -3.32 6.81 19.94
C ALA A 93 -2.77 7.24 18.57
N TYR A 94 -2.23 6.28 17.79
CA TYR A 94 -1.78 6.51 16.42
C TYR A 94 -2.92 6.96 15.51
N ARG A 95 -4.08 6.29 15.56
CA ARG A 95 -5.27 6.66 14.75
C ARG A 95 -5.73 8.08 15.04
N GLU A 96 -5.84 8.42 16.33
CA GLU A 96 -6.30 9.75 16.74
C GLU A 96 -5.35 10.85 16.29
N ARG A 97 -4.04 10.63 16.39
CA ARG A 97 -3.04 11.59 15.91
C ARG A 97 -3.07 11.71 14.39
N ALA A 98 -3.13 10.59 13.68
CA ALA A 98 -3.28 10.59 12.23
C ALA A 98 -4.49 11.45 11.81
N PHE A 99 -5.64 11.30 12.47
CA PHE A 99 -6.84 12.08 12.16
C PHE A 99 -6.70 13.57 12.48
N ARG A 100 -6.04 13.94 13.59
CA ARG A 100 -5.74 15.35 13.88
C ARG A 100 -4.83 15.96 12.83
N ARG A 101 -3.81 15.23 12.39
CA ARG A 101 -2.88 15.69 11.35
C ARG A 101 -3.53 15.77 9.98
N LEU A 102 -4.38 14.82 9.61
CA LEU A 102 -5.19 14.90 8.39
C LEU A 102 -6.15 16.11 8.39
N ALA A 103 -6.56 16.59 9.57
CA ALA A 103 -7.40 17.78 9.73
C ALA A 103 -6.59 19.08 9.91
N GLY A 104 -5.28 19.00 10.07
CA GLY A 104 -4.39 20.10 10.42
C GLY A 104 -3.15 20.17 9.53
N PRO A 105 -2.14 20.98 9.91
CA PRO A 105 -0.87 21.03 9.20
C PRO A 105 0.06 19.88 9.64
N GLY A 106 0.63 19.16 8.68
CA GLY A 106 1.71 18.20 8.89
C GLY A 106 1.47 16.81 8.28
N PRO A 107 2.54 15.99 8.14
CA PRO A 107 2.45 14.65 7.57
C PRO A 107 1.72 13.70 8.53
N ALA A 108 0.72 12.96 8.04
CA ALA A 108 -0.07 12.02 8.84
C ALA A 108 0.20 10.55 8.50
N GLU A 109 1.07 10.30 7.52
CA GLU A 109 1.20 9.01 6.85
C GLU A 109 1.80 7.94 7.77
N ALA A 110 2.84 8.29 8.53
CA ALA A 110 3.51 7.37 9.45
C ALA A 110 2.56 6.91 10.56
N GLU A 111 1.87 7.86 11.22
CA GLU A 111 0.91 7.51 12.28
C GLU A 111 -0.30 6.74 11.75
N LEU A 112 -0.77 7.05 10.54
CA LEU A 112 -1.86 6.28 9.94
C LEU A 112 -1.41 4.86 9.56
N GLU A 113 -0.20 4.70 9.02
CA GLU A 113 0.37 3.38 8.72
C GLU A 113 0.51 2.53 9.99
N ALA A 114 1.03 3.11 11.08
CA ALA A 114 1.15 2.43 12.36
C ALA A 114 -0.21 1.99 12.91
N ALA A 115 -1.19 2.91 12.87
CA ALA A 115 -2.54 2.65 13.30
C ALA A 115 -3.16 1.51 12.50
N THR A 116 -3.09 1.56 11.17
CA THR A 116 -3.65 0.55 10.28
C THR A 116 -3.01 -0.80 10.49
N ALA A 117 -1.67 -0.85 10.63
CA ALA A 117 -0.96 -2.11 10.82
C ALA A 117 -1.26 -2.73 12.20
N LEU A 118 -1.31 -1.93 13.28
CA LEU A 118 -1.73 -2.42 14.60
C LEU A 118 -3.18 -2.92 14.59
N TRP A 119 -4.11 -2.15 14.00
CA TRP A 119 -5.51 -2.56 13.92
C TRP A 119 -5.70 -3.82 13.08
N PHE A 120 -4.97 -3.97 11.97
CA PHE A 120 -4.97 -5.20 11.17
C PHE A 120 -4.60 -6.40 12.03
N LEU A 121 -3.48 -6.33 12.74
CA LEU A 121 -2.97 -7.46 13.53
C LEU A 121 -3.88 -7.74 14.75
N LEU A 122 -4.36 -6.70 15.43
CA LEU A 122 -5.32 -6.83 16.54
C LEU A 122 -6.61 -7.53 16.08
N LEU A 123 -7.23 -7.05 14.99
CA LEU A 123 -8.46 -7.61 14.46
C LEU A 123 -8.28 -9.05 13.95
N ALA A 124 -7.06 -9.42 13.56
CA ALA A 124 -6.72 -10.77 13.15
C ALA A 124 -6.29 -11.67 14.32
N SER A 125 -6.08 -11.16 15.53
CA SER A 125 -5.56 -11.93 16.67
C SER A 125 -6.68 -12.49 17.57
N PRO A 126 -6.69 -13.80 17.87
CA PRO A 126 -7.68 -14.38 18.79
C PRO A 126 -7.72 -13.72 20.17
N ALA A 127 -6.55 -13.41 20.74
CA ALA A 127 -6.43 -12.79 22.06
C ALA A 127 -7.16 -11.43 22.15
N PHE A 128 -7.28 -10.69 21.04
CA PHE A 128 -7.99 -9.41 21.02
C PHE A 128 -9.48 -9.64 21.24
N TRP A 129 -10.06 -10.62 20.56
CA TRP A 129 -11.49 -10.95 20.62
C TRP A 129 -11.87 -11.63 21.93
N GLU A 130 -11.05 -12.54 22.45
CA GLU A 130 -11.23 -13.14 23.78
C GLU A 130 -11.35 -12.06 24.87
N ARG A 131 -10.60 -10.96 24.72
CA ARG A 131 -10.63 -9.81 25.62
C ARG A 131 -11.87 -8.92 25.44
N GLN A 132 -12.47 -8.84 24.25
CA GLN A 132 -13.72 -8.09 24.04
C GLN A 132 -14.95 -8.83 24.61
N GLY A 133 -14.84 -10.14 24.85
CA GLY A 133 -15.94 -10.98 25.31
C GLY A 133 -16.83 -11.45 24.15
N ASP A 134 -18.07 -11.80 24.46
CA ASP A 134 -19.01 -12.32 23.47
C ASP A 134 -19.49 -11.19 22.55
N VAL A 135 -18.92 -11.12 21.35
CA VAL A 135 -19.30 -10.16 20.30
C VAL A 135 -20.27 -10.86 19.35
N ASP A 136 -21.54 -10.46 19.39
CA ASP A 136 -22.64 -11.07 18.62
C ASP A 136 -22.34 -11.28 17.11
N ASP A 137 -21.48 -10.44 16.52
CA ASP A 137 -21.09 -10.54 15.12
C ASP A 137 -19.65 -10.02 14.89
N GLU A 138 -18.68 -10.81 15.33
CA GLU A 138 -17.24 -10.53 15.25
C GLU A 138 -16.80 -10.17 13.82
N SER A 139 -17.22 -10.98 12.82
CA SER A 139 -16.81 -10.80 11.43
C SER A 139 -17.31 -9.47 10.85
N ARG A 140 -18.56 -9.08 11.13
CA ARG A 140 -19.09 -7.78 10.71
C ARG A 140 -18.33 -6.62 11.34
N VAL A 141 -18.04 -6.68 12.64
CA VAL A 141 -17.29 -5.62 13.34
C VAL A 141 -15.86 -5.51 12.79
N ARG A 142 -15.19 -6.64 12.58
CA ARG A 142 -13.86 -6.70 11.94
C ARG A 142 -13.88 -6.06 10.57
N SER A 143 -14.80 -6.49 9.71
CA SER A 143 -14.92 -6.00 8.33
C SER A 143 -15.21 -4.49 8.29
N GLN A 144 -16.10 -4.00 9.17
CA GLN A 144 -16.40 -2.58 9.27
C GLN A 144 -15.17 -1.76 9.68
N LEU A 145 -14.48 -2.14 10.76
CA LEU A 145 -13.32 -1.41 11.25
C LEU A 145 -12.15 -1.44 10.25
N ALA A 146 -11.92 -2.58 9.61
CA ALA A 146 -10.95 -2.73 8.54
C ALA A 146 -11.28 -1.81 7.36
N THR A 147 -12.54 -1.81 6.90
CA THR A 147 -13.00 -0.97 5.79
C THR A 147 -12.81 0.52 6.12
N GLU A 148 -13.25 0.97 7.30
CA GLU A 148 -13.12 2.37 7.71
C GLU A 148 -11.66 2.86 7.69
N LEU A 149 -10.70 2.04 8.13
CA LEU A 149 -9.29 2.42 8.14
C LEU A 149 -8.66 2.38 6.75
N LEU A 150 -8.91 1.31 6.00
CA LEU A 150 -8.31 1.11 4.68
C LEU A 150 -8.88 2.09 3.64
N GLU A 151 -10.16 2.47 3.73
CA GLU A 151 -10.76 3.51 2.88
C GLU A 151 -10.08 4.86 3.02
N ILE A 152 -9.54 5.18 4.21
CA ILE A 152 -8.80 6.43 4.42
C ILE A 152 -7.51 6.40 3.62
N HIS A 153 -6.77 5.28 3.61
CA HIS A 153 -5.59 5.15 2.76
C HIS A 153 -5.94 5.27 1.28
N ALA A 154 -6.98 4.60 0.80
CA ALA A 154 -7.40 4.69 -0.60
C ALA A 154 -7.74 6.14 -1.00
N ARG A 155 -8.52 6.83 -0.15
CA ARG A 155 -8.95 8.22 -0.40
C ARG A 155 -7.79 9.21 -0.35
N GLN A 156 -6.89 9.10 0.64
CA GLN A 156 -5.74 9.99 0.75
C GLN A 156 -4.72 9.72 -0.34
N GLY A 157 -4.46 8.45 -0.67
CA GLY A 157 -3.60 8.05 -1.77
C GLY A 157 -4.08 8.58 -3.11
N ALA A 158 -5.38 8.44 -3.42
CA ALA A 158 -5.96 8.97 -4.65
C ALA A 158 -5.89 10.50 -4.73
N ARG A 159 -6.15 11.21 -3.61
CA ARG A 159 -6.01 12.68 -3.53
C ARG A 159 -4.57 13.13 -3.74
N ALA A 160 -3.62 12.49 -3.07
CA ALA A 160 -2.20 12.79 -3.20
C ALA A 160 -1.73 12.57 -4.64
N LEU A 161 -2.16 11.47 -5.28
CA LEU A 161 -1.85 11.21 -6.69
C LEU A 161 -2.40 12.31 -7.61
N ALA A 162 -3.65 12.70 -7.42
CA ALA A 162 -4.27 13.78 -8.19
C ALA A 162 -3.59 15.15 -7.97
N ALA A 163 -2.99 15.38 -6.79
CA ALA A 163 -2.22 16.58 -6.46
C ALA A 163 -0.76 16.52 -6.95
N GLY A 164 -0.29 15.39 -7.51
CA GLY A 164 1.11 15.19 -7.89
C GLY A 164 2.05 14.88 -6.71
N GLU A 165 1.51 14.60 -5.53
CA GLU A 165 2.25 14.24 -4.31
C GLU A 165 2.60 12.74 -4.32
N HIS A 166 3.40 12.32 -5.29
CA HIS A 166 3.66 10.89 -5.55
C HIS A 166 4.26 10.12 -4.36
N ALA A 167 5.07 10.78 -3.53
CA ALA A 167 5.63 10.15 -2.33
C ALA A 167 4.54 9.79 -1.31
N VAL A 168 3.58 10.69 -1.08
CA VAL A 168 2.43 10.47 -0.17
C VAL A 168 1.51 9.41 -0.75
N ALA A 169 1.20 9.49 -2.04
CA ALA A 169 0.39 8.48 -2.74
C ALA A 169 1.00 7.08 -2.61
N ARG A 170 2.33 6.97 -2.78
CA ARG A 170 3.08 5.72 -2.62
C ARG A 170 2.98 5.17 -1.20
N THR A 171 3.08 5.99 -0.17
CA THR A 171 2.98 5.51 1.22
C THR A 171 1.61 4.88 1.48
N HIS A 172 0.52 5.54 1.09
CA HIS A 172 -0.82 4.97 1.26
C HIS A 172 -1.04 3.69 0.44
N LEU A 173 -0.53 3.68 -0.79
CA LEU A 173 -0.61 2.51 -1.66
C LEU A 173 0.17 1.32 -1.10
N ASN A 174 1.38 1.54 -0.58
CA ASN A 174 2.21 0.50 0.03
C ASN A 174 1.56 -0.09 1.28
N CYS A 175 0.90 0.74 2.10
CA CYS A 175 0.14 0.26 3.25
C CYS A 175 -1.00 -0.68 2.82
N LEU A 176 -1.82 -0.27 1.84
CA LEU A 176 -2.88 -1.12 1.28
C LEU A 176 -2.32 -2.42 0.68
N ALA A 177 -1.20 -2.33 -0.05
CA ALA A 177 -0.55 -3.49 -0.66
C ALA A 177 -0.03 -4.47 0.39
N ALA A 178 0.52 -3.98 1.50
CA ALA A 178 0.94 -4.82 2.63
C ALA A 178 -0.28 -5.51 3.28
N CYS A 179 -1.36 -4.79 3.54
CA CYS A 179 -2.59 -5.39 4.08
C CYS A 179 -3.17 -6.46 3.15
N ARG A 180 -3.14 -6.26 1.82
CA ARG A 180 -3.52 -7.27 0.83
C ARG A 180 -2.60 -8.51 0.87
N SER A 181 -1.31 -8.31 1.11
CA SER A 181 -0.32 -9.40 1.16
C SER A 181 -0.40 -10.25 2.43
N GLY A 182 -1.07 -9.77 3.48
CA GLY A 182 -1.31 -10.51 4.72
C GLY A 182 -0.41 -10.08 5.88
N SER A 183 -0.49 -10.83 6.99
CA SER A 183 0.06 -10.43 8.28
C SER A 183 1.58 -10.21 8.29
N GLU A 184 2.35 -11.06 7.61
CA GLU A 184 3.82 -10.92 7.56
C GLU A 184 4.26 -9.57 6.96
N ALA A 185 3.58 -9.11 5.91
CA ALA A 185 3.87 -7.82 5.28
C ALA A 185 3.44 -6.64 6.18
N VAL A 186 2.36 -6.81 6.94
CA VAL A 186 1.86 -5.82 7.89
C VAL A 186 2.77 -5.71 9.12
N GLU A 187 3.27 -6.84 9.65
CA GLU A 187 4.25 -6.87 10.74
C GLU A 187 5.54 -6.14 10.35
N GLU A 188 5.98 -6.27 9.10
CA GLU A 188 7.13 -5.52 8.59
C GLU A 188 6.90 -4.00 8.57
N LEU A 189 5.66 -3.52 8.36
CA LEU A 189 5.35 -2.09 8.51
C LEU A 189 5.57 -1.62 9.95
N LEU A 190 5.08 -2.38 10.94
CA LEU A 190 5.28 -2.03 12.35
C LEU A 190 6.73 -2.13 12.79
N ARG A 191 7.47 -3.13 12.29
CA ARG A 191 8.89 -3.30 12.58
C ARG A 191 9.72 -2.08 12.16
N ARG A 192 9.39 -1.45 11.03
CA ARG A 192 10.04 -0.19 10.59
C ARG A 192 9.77 0.97 11.53
N GLN A 193 8.68 0.89 12.29
CA GLN A 193 8.31 1.85 13.33
C GLN A 193 8.76 1.40 14.74
N SER A 194 9.60 0.36 14.83
CA SER A 194 10.10 -0.19 16.09
C SER A 194 9.01 -0.69 17.05
N VAL A 195 7.85 -1.08 16.51
CA VAL A 195 6.76 -1.70 17.26
C VAL A 195 6.72 -3.19 16.88
N PRO A 196 7.35 -4.09 17.65
CA PRO A 196 7.18 -5.52 17.41
C PRO A 196 5.73 -5.94 17.72
N TYR A 197 5.28 -7.04 17.13
CA TYR A 197 3.98 -7.66 17.43
C TYR A 197 4.20 -9.15 17.62
N ASP A 198 3.79 -9.70 18.76
CA ASP A 198 4.13 -11.08 19.17
C ASP A 198 2.90 -11.94 19.48
N TYR A 199 1.70 -11.46 19.10
CA TYR A 199 0.47 -12.24 19.22
C TYR A 199 0.24 -13.08 17.96
N ALA A 200 -0.24 -14.31 18.16
CA ALA A 200 -0.63 -15.17 17.06
C ALA A 200 -1.75 -14.54 16.22
N VAL A 201 -1.54 -14.52 14.91
CA VAL A 201 -2.52 -14.03 13.94
C VAL A 201 -3.31 -15.21 13.38
N ASP A 202 -4.63 -15.11 13.45
CA ASP A 202 -5.53 -16.04 12.78
C ASP A 202 -5.55 -15.73 11.28
N ARG A 203 -5.25 -16.76 10.48
CA ARG A 203 -5.12 -16.61 9.03
C ARG A 203 -6.45 -16.29 8.35
N GLU A 204 -7.55 -16.90 8.77
CA GLU A 204 -8.86 -16.66 8.16
C GLU A 204 -9.30 -15.22 8.40
N ARG A 205 -9.14 -14.72 9.63
CA ARG A 205 -9.39 -13.32 9.95
C ARG A 205 -8.50 -12.35 9.17
N ALA A 206 -7.22 -12.68 9.01
CA ALA A 206 -6.29 -11.87 8.22
C ALA A 206 -6.66 -11.86 6.73
N ASP A 207 -7.07 -13.01 6.17
CA ASP A 207 -7.49 -13.16 4.78
C ASP A 207 -8.76 -12.33 4.48
N GLU A 208 -9.70 -12.23 5.44
CA GLU A 208 -10.87 -11.35 5.32
C GLU A 208 -10.47 -9.86 5.21
N ILE A 209 -9.54 -9.40 6.05
CA ILE A 209 -9.06 -8.01 6.00
C ILE A 209 -8.26 -7.77 4.71
N ALA A 210 -7.44 -8.74 4.30
CA ALA A 210 -6.69 -8.69 3.05
C ALA A 210 -7.61 -8.60 1.83
N ALA A 211 -8.77 -9.26 1.85
CA ALA A 211 -9.77 -9.16 0.79
C ALA A 211 -10.38 -7.75 0.71
N VAL A 212 -10.62 -7.07 1.84
CA VAL A 212 -11.05 -5.66 1.86
C VAL A 212 -9.98 -4.76 1.23
N ALA A 213 -8.71 -4.93 1.61
CA ALA A 213 -7.60 -4.18 1.04
C ALA A 213 -7.46 -4.42 -0.49
N ALA A 214 -7.61 -5.67 -0.93
CA ALA A 214 -7.61 -6.03 -2.35
C ALA A 214 -8.73 -5.31 -3.12
N GLY A 215 -9.96 -5.35 -2.61
CA GLY A 215 -11.10 -4.69 -3.25
C GLY A 215 -10.92 -3.18 -3.38
N LEU A 216 -10.36 -2.52 -2.36
CA LEU A 216 -10.06 -1.09 -2.41
C LEU A 216 -8.95 -0.74 -3.42
N LEU A 217 -7.91 -1.58 -3.52
CA LEU A 217 -6.84 -1.45 -4.50
C LEU A 217 -7.35 -1.62 -5.93
N ASP A 218 -8.21 -2.63 -6.15
CA ASP A 218 -8.82 -2.89 -7.44
C ASP A 218 -9.76 -1.76 -7.84
N ALA A 219 -10.57 -1.24 -6.92
CA ALA A 219 -11.44 -0.09 -7.16
C ALA A 219 -10.64 1.17 -7.52
N TRP A 220 -9.58 1.48 -6.77
CA TRP A 220 -8.72 2.62 -7.09
C TRP A 220 -8.04 2.47 -8.46
N CYS A 221 -7.51 1.28 -8.77
CA CYS A 221 -6.96 0.98 -10.09
C CYS A 221 -8.01 1.16 -11.21
N ALA A 222 -9.24 0.66 -11.00
CA ALA A 222 -10.33 0.77 -11.96
C ALA A 222 -10.71 2.23 -12.23
N ASP A 223 -10.78 3.08 -11.20
CA ASP A 223 -11.10 4.50 -11.34
C ASP A 223 -10.03 5.25 -12.16
N VAL A 224 -8.75 4.96 -11.92
CA VAL A 224 -7.62 5.55 -12.65
C VAL A 224 -7.63 5.10 -14.12
N VAL A 225 -7.87 3.81 -14.36
CA VAL A 225 -7.98 3.24 -15.72
C VAL A 225 -9.17 3.83 -16.47
N GLN A 226 -10.35 3.90 -15.85
CA GLN A 226 -11.55 4.48 -16.45
C GLN A 226 -11.34 5.96 -16.81
N THR A 227 -10.66 6.71 -15.95
CA THR A 227 -10.33 8.11 -16.22
C THR A 227 -9.40 8.24 -17.43
N ALA A 228 -8.36 7.40 -17.51
CA ALA A 228 -7.44 7.36 -18.63
C ALA A 228 -8.13 6.92 -19.95
N GLU A 229 -9.02 5.93 -19.90
CA GLU A 229 -9.84 5.50 -21.04
C GLU A 229 -10.72 6.65 -21.57
N ARG A 230 -11.35 7.40 -20.67
CA ARG A 230 -12.13 8.58 -21.06
C ARG A 230 -11.26 9.62 -21.77
N ILE A 231 -10.06 9.90 -21.24
CA ILE A 231 -9.10 10.84 -21.87
C ILE A 231 -8.75 10.39 -23.30
N THR A 232 -8.54 9.09 -23.52
CA THR A 232 -8.18 8.56 -24.85
C THR A 232 -9.28 8.74 -25.89
N THR A 233 -10.53 8.93 -25.47
CA THR A 233 -11.72 9.00 -26.34
C THR A 233 -12.39 10.38 -26.34
N GLU A 234 -11.78 11.39 -25.70
CA GLU A 234 -12.31 12.75 -25.65
C GLU A 234 -12.43 13.37 -27.06
N PRO A 235 -13.64 13.78 -27.52
CA PRO A 235 -13.85 14.23 -28.89
C PRO A 235 -12.93 15.39 -29.31
N GLU A 236 -12.71 16.36 -28.42
CA GLU A 236 -11.85 17.51 -28.70
C GLU A 236 -10.39 17.10 -28.98
N ARG A 237 -9.90 16.06 -28.29
CA ARG A 237 -8.55 15.52 -28.52
C ARG A 237 -8.50 14.79 -29.86
N LEU A 238 -9.51 13.96 -30.14
CA LEU A 238 -9.60 13.21 -31.38
C LEU A 238 -9.56 14.13 -32.63
N THR A 239 -10.16 15.32 -32.57
CA THR A 239 -10.10 16.28 -33.70
C THR A 239 -8.69 16.80 -34.01
N ARG A 240 -7.73 16.66 -33.08
CA ARG A 240 -6.35 17.13 -33.23
C ARG A 240 -5.38 16.00 -33.59
N LEU A 241 -5.85 14.75 -33.61
CA LEU A 241 -5.02 13.60 -33.94
C LEU A 241 -4.76 13.51 -35.46
N PRO A 242 -3.66 12.86 -35.87
CA PRO A 242 -3.46 12.48 -37.27
C PRO A 242 -4.65 11.68 -37.81
N GLU A 243 -4.96 11.88 -39.09
CA GLU A 243 -6.06 11.18 -39.75
C GLU A 243 -5.93 9.66 -39.61
N GLY A 244 -7.01 9.00 -39.19
CA GLY A 244 -7.08 7.55 -39.04
C GLY A 244 -6.72 7.00 -37.65
N LEU A 245 -6.18 7.81 -36.73
CA LEU A 245 -5.92 7.35 -35.36
C LEU A 245 -7.22 7.35 -34.54
N PRO A 246 -7.68 6.20 -34.00
CA PRO A 246 -9.01 6.11 -33.39
C PRO A 246 -9.06 6.63 -31.95
N ALA A 247 -7.91 6.81 -31.29
CA ALA A 247 -7.83 7.24 -29.89
C ALA A 247 -6.52 7.98 -29.58
N ASP A 248 -6.54 8.87 -28.59
CA ASP A 248 -5.36 9.57 -28.06
C ASP A 248 -4.63 8.67 -27.05
N TYR A 249 -4.00 7.59 -27.55
CA TYR A 249 -3.27 6.62 -26.72
C TYR A 249 -2.18 7.29 -25.87
N ALA A 250 -1.48 8.27 -26.45
CA ALA A 250 -0.40 8.99 -25.78
C ALA A 250 -0.91 9.70 -24.50
N ALA A 251 -2.05 10.40 -24.59
CA ALA A 251 -2.64 11.06 -23.42
C ALA A 251 -3.12 10.06 -22.35
N GLY A 252 -3.66 8.91 -22.75
CA GLY A 252 -4.01 7.84 -21.81
C GLY A 252 -2.81 7.29 -21.06
N ILE A 253 -1.74 6.98 -21.79
CA ILE A 253 -0.46 6.51 -21.24
C ILE A 253 0.14 7.55 -20.30
N GLU A 254 0.15 8.83 -20.69
CA GLU A 254 0.63 9.94 -19.85
C GLU A 254 -0.17 10.04 -18.54
N HIS A 255 -1.49 9.85 -18.59
CA HIS A 255 -2.33 9.84 -17.40
C HIS A 255 -2.06 8.65 -16.47
N LEU A 256 -1.83 7.45 -17.01
CA LEU A 256 -1.52 6.25 -16.22
C LEU A 256 -0.11 6.28 -15.63
N GLY A 257 0.83 6.96 -16.29
CA GLY A 257 2.26 6.98 -15.92
C GLY A 257 2.52 7.26 -14.43
N PRO A 258 1.96 8.33 -13.83
CA PRO A 258 2.12 8.62 -12.40
C PRO A 258 1.69 7.46 -11.49
N PHE A 259 0.55 6.82 -11.78
CA PHE A 259 0.04 5.69 -11.00
C PHE A 259 0.95 4.46 -11.10
N LEU A 260 1.38 4.11 -12.32
CA LEU A 260 2.31 2.99 -12.55
C LEU A 260 3.67 3.24 -11.87
N SER A 261 4.12 4.49 -11.79
CA SER A 261 5.37 4.88 -11.13
C SER A 261 5.36 4.77 -9.59
N LEU A 262 4.20 4.47 -8.99
CA LEU A 262 4.10 4.30 -7.54
C LEU A 262 4.79 3.02 -7.05
N GLY A 263 5.02 2.05 -7.93
CA GLY A 263 5.84 0.86 -7.64
C GLY A 263 5.06 -0.33 -7.09
N VAL A 264 3.73 -0.29 -7.11
CA VAL A 264 2.87 -1.47 -6.88
C VAL A 264 2.31 -1.92 -8.22
N PRO A 265 2.61 -3.15 -8.67
CA PRO A 265 2.17 -3.61 -9.98
C PRO A 265 0.67 -3.95 -9.96
N PHE A 266 -0.07 -3.34 -10.89
CA PHE A 266 -1.50 -3.57 -11.10
C PHE A 266 -1.74 -4.20 -12.47
N LYS A 267 -2.19 -5.45 -12.50
CA LYS A 267 -2.43 -6.20 -13.75
C LYS A 267 -3.31 -5.43 -14.73
N GLN A 268 -4.41 -4.86 -14.25
CA GLN A 268 -5.34 -4.11 -15.12
C GLN A 268 -4.68 -2.86 -15.71
N ALA A 269 -4.06 -2.00 -14.90
CA ALA A 269 -3.42 -0.78 -15.39
C ALA A 269 -2.25 -1.07 -16.35
N LEU A 270 -1.40 -2.05 -16.02
CA LEU A 270 -0.29 -2.48 -16.87
C LEU A 270 -0.81 -3.08 -18.18
N ARG A 271 -1.82 -3.94 -18.14
CA ARG A 271 -2.44 -4.52 -19.34
C ARG A 271 -3.08 -3.44 -20.21
N THR A 272 -3.82 -2.50 -19.63
CA THR A 272 -4.46 -1.40 -20.38
C THR A 272 -3.40 -0.52 -21.04
N CYS A 273 -2.35 -0.12 -20.30
CA CYS A 273 -1.24 0.66 -20.82
C CYS A 273 -0.52 -0.07 -21.98
N LEU A 274 -0.21 -1.36 -21.81
CA LEU A 274 0.40 -2.18 -22.85
C LEU A 274 -0.51 -2.33 -24.08
N GLY A 275 -1.82 -2.52 -23.87
CA GLY A 275 -2.81 -2.59 -24.95
C GLY A 275 -2.87 -1.32 -25.78
N TRP A 276 -2.74 -0.14 -25.16
CA TRP A 276 -2.65 1.13 -25.89
C TRP A 276 -1.36 1.25 -26.68
N TYR A 277 -0.21 0.84 -26.12
CA TYR A 277 1.03 0.77 -26.89
C TYR A 277 0.93 -0.16 -28.10
N ASN A 278 0.30 -1.32 -27.93
CA ASN A 278 0.05 -2.29 -29.00
C ASN A 278 -0.85 -1.71 -30.10
N SER A 279 -2.00 -1.14 -29.73
CA SER A 279 -2.90 -0.48 -30.69
C SER A 279 -2.23 0.70 -31.41
N TRP A 280 -1.34 1.41 -30.72
CA TRP A 280 -0.55 2.48 -31.34
C TRP A 280 0.48 1.93 -32.32
N CYS A 281 1.12 0.80 -32.03
CA CYS A 281 2.03 0.12 -32.94
C CYS A 281 1.33 -0.33 -34.23
N ASP A 282 0.11 -0.88 -34.13
CA ASP A 282 -0.71 -1.25 -35.28
C ASP A 282 -0.90 -0.09 -36.25
N PHE A 283 -1.30 1.07 -35.73
CA PHE A 283 -1.45 2.27 -36.55
C PHE A 283 -0.11 2.70 -37.18
N MET A 284 0.98 2.65 -36.40
CA MET A 284 2.31 3.05 -36.88
C MET A 284 2.89 2.09 -37.93
N LEU A 285 2.52 0.81 -37.92
CA LEU A 285 2.89 -0.13 -38.98
C LEU A 285 2.28 0.25 -40.33
N VAL A 286 1.06 0.78 -40.33
CA VAL A 286 0.35 1.20 -41.55
C VAL A 286 0.88 2.53 -42.09
N ASP A 287 1.11 3.53 -41.21
CA ASP A 287 1.44 4.91 -41.61
C ASP A 287 2.95 5.24 -41.60
N GLY A 288 3.71 4.65 -40.68
CA GLY A 288 5.03 5.15 -40.29
C GLY A 288 6.22 4.22 -40.53
N GLY A 289 5.96 2.94 -40.80
CA GLY A 289 6.98 1.92 -40.99
C GLY A 289 7.77 1.58 -39.72
N ARG A 290 8.74 0.67 -39.87
CA ARG A 290 9.49 0.04 -38.78
C ARG A 290 10.13 1.01 -37.76
N PRO A 291 10.72 2.16 -38.15
CA PRO A 291 11.37 3.05 -37.18
C PRO A 291 10.41 3.65 -36.14
N LYS A 292 9.18 4.00 -36.53
CA LYS A 292 8.19 4.53 -35.57
C LYS A 292 7.73 3.44 -34.61
N VAL A 293 7.49 2.24 -35.11
CA VAL A 293 7.10 1.07 -34.29
C VAL A 293 8.18 0.77 -33.26
N LYS A 294 9.46 0.78 -33.67
CA LYS A 294 10.59 0.57 -32.75
C LYS A 294 10.56 1.51 -31.55
N THR A 295 10.33 2.81 -31.77
CA THR A 295 10.25 3.79 -30.69
C THR A 295 9.10 3.47 -29.72
N VAL A 296 7.93 3.11 -30.23
CA VAL A 296 6.75 2.83 -29.41
C VAL A 296 6.94 1.54 -28.59
N VAL A 297 7.47 0.47 -29.19
CA VAL A 297 7.75 -0.78 -28.44
C VAL A 297 8.84 -0.60 -27.39
N ASP A 298 9.85 0.24 -27.66
CA ASP A 298 10.90 0.55 -26.68
C ASP A 298 10.32 1.29 -25.46
N GLN A 299 9.34 2.18 -25.67
CA GLN A 299 8.61 2.86 -24.58
C GLN A 299 7.73 1.90 -23.76
N ALA A 300 7.09 0.93 -24.42
CA ALA A 300 6.19 -0.03 -23.78
C ALA A 300 6.92 -1.07 -22.91
N ARG A 301 8.26 -1.16 -23.02
CA ARG A 301 9.07 -2.23 -22.43
C ARG A 301 8.91 -2.34 -20.91
N SER A 302 8.96 -1.24 -20.17
CA SER A 302 8.82 -1.29 -18.70
C SER A 302 7.46 -1.86 -18.30
N CYS A 303 6.40 -1.46 -18.99
CA CYS A 303 5.05 -1.95 -18.77
C CYS A 303 4.92 -3.45 -19.07
N ALA A 304 5.54 -3.91 -20.17
CA ALA A 304 5.57 -5.32 -20.54
C ALA A 304 6.37 -6.16 -19.55
N ASP A 305 7.56 -5.69 -19.14
CA ASP A 305 8.43 -6.38 -18.18
C ASP A 305 7.75 -6.50 -16.80
N GLU A 306 7.10 -5.44 -16.31
CA GLU A 306 6.34 -5.45 -15.05
C GLU A 306 5.10 -6.36 -15.13
N LEU A 307 4.36 -6.35 -16.24
CA LEU A 307 3.21 -7.25 -16.43
C LEU A 307 3.65 -8.70 -16.52
N ALA A 308 4.74 -8.99 -17.22
CA ALA A 308 5.32 -10.32 -17.33
C ALA A 308 5.74 -10.89 -15.97
N ALA A 309 6.25 -10.06 -15.06
CA ALA A 309 6.69 -10.48 -13.73
C ALA A 309 5.55 -10.97 -12.82
N ILE A 310 4.31 -10.57 -13.10
CA ILE A 310 3.12 -10.88 -12.27
C ILE A 310 2.12 -11.80 -12.97
N CYS A 311 2.44 -12.28 -14.18
CA CYS A 311 1.58 -13.14 -15.00
C CYS A 311 2.23 -14.51 -15.27
N GLU A 312 1.37 -15.50 -15.49
CA GLU A 312 1.78 -16.87 -15.80
C GLU A 312 1.69 -17.11 -17.31
N LYS A 313 2.79 -17.59 -17.90
CA LYS A 313 2.89 -17.93 -19.33
C LYS A 313 1.99 -19.11 -19.73
N GLY A 314 1.68 -19.21 -21.02
CA GLY A 314 1.14 -20.41 -21.67
C GLY A 314 -0.39 -20.48 -21.79
N ASP A 315 -1.14 -19.69 -21.02
CA ASP A 315 -2.60 -19.65 -21.14
C ASP A 315 -3.03 -18.59 -22.16
N SER A 316 -3.41 -19.02 -23.36
CA SER A 316 -3.84 -18.12 -24.45
C SER A 316 -5.19 -17.42 -24.19
N LEU A 317 -5.97 -17.88 -23.21
CA LEU A 317 -7.28 -17.29 -22.88
C LEU A 317 -7.14 -16.07 -21.97
N LYS A 318 -6.01 -15.94 -21.26
CA LYS A 318 -5.74 -14.77 -20.41
C LYS A 318 -5.42 -13.55 -21.28
N ILE A 319 -6.17 -12.48 -21.07
CA ILE A 319 -6.04 -11.22 -21.83
C ILE A 319 -4.70 -10.53 -21.60
N GLU A 320 -4.06 -10.74 -20.44
CA GLU A 320 -2.69 -10.27 -20.16
C GLU A 320 -1.68 -10.98 -21.06
N ASN A 321 -1.85 -12.29 -21.27
CA ASN A 321 -0.97 -13.08 -22.12
C ASN A 321 -1.15 -12.72 -23.60
N GLN A 322 -2.37 -12.39 -24.01
CA GLN A 322 -2.64 -11.87 -25.35
C GLN A 322 -1.92 -10.54 -25.58
N ALA A 323 -2.02 -9.58 -24.65
CA ALA A 323 -1.34 -8.30 -24.73
C ALA A 323 0.20 -8.44 -24.76
N LEU A 324 0.76 -9.34 -23.94
CA LEU A 324 2.20 -9.65 -23.94
C LEU A 324 2.65 -10.31 -25.25
N ALA A 325 1.86 -11.26 -25.77
CA ALA A 325 2.17 -11.92 -27.03
C ALA A 325 2.15 -10.94 -28.22
N GLU A 326 1.15 -10.06 -28.25
CA GLU A 326 1.05 -8.99 -29.24
C GLU A 326 2.19 -7.97 -29.13
N HIS A 327 2.61 -7.61 -27.91
CA HIS A 327 3.79 -6.77 -27.72
C HIS A 327 5.06 -7.40 -28.32
N HIS A 328 5.26 -8.71 -28.10
CA HIS A 328 6.37 -9.45 -28.71
C HIS A 328 6.27 -9.54 -30.24
N LEU A 329 5.06 -9.62 -30.81
CA LEU A 329 4.85 -9.50 -32.25
C LEU A 329 5.35 -8.15 -32.79
N PHE A 330 4.99 -7.04 -32.15
CA PHE A 330 5.46 -5.71 -32.58
C PHE A 330 6.97 -5.54 -32.40
N ARG A 331 7.55 -6.12 -31.35
CA ARG A 331 9.01 -6.18 -31.19
C ARG A 331 9.66 -6.95 -32.35
N ALA A 332 9.09 -8.07 -32.78
CA ALA A 332 9.55 -8.82 -33.94
C ALA A 332 9.41 -8.01 -35.25
N ALA A 333 8.34 -7.23 -35.40
CA ALA A 333 8.10 -6.38 -36.57
C ALA A 333 9.08 -5.20 -36.68
N ALA A 334 9.55 -4.69 -35.53
CA ALA A 334 10.55 -3.62 -35.44
C ALA A 334 11.99 -4.07 -35.75
N LEU A 335 12.25 -5.39 -35.84
CA LEU A 335 13.57 -5.95 -36.08
C LEU A 335 13.81 -6.29 -37.56
N ASP A 336 15.10 -6.33 -37.93
CA ASP A 336 15.52 -6.90 -39.20
C ASP A 336 15.36 -8.43 -39.18
N PRO A 337 15.11 -9.06 -40.35
CA PRO A 337 15.00 -10.51 -40.43
C PRO A 337 16.26 -11.20 -39.90
N GLY A 338 16.06 -12.16 -38.98
CA GLY A 338 17.16 -12.91 -38.39
C GLY A 338 16.84 -13.49 -37.01
N PRO A 339 17.87 -13.94 -36.26
CA PRO A 339 17.69 -14.63 -34.98
C PRO A 339 16.97 -13.80 -33.90
N GLY A 340 17.11 -12.47 -33.95
CA GLY A 340 16.40 -11.57 -33.03
C GLY A 340 14.89 -11.60 -33.27
N GLN A 341 14.47 -11.51 -34.54
CA GLN A 341 13.07 -11.60 -34.92
C GLN A 341 12.47 -12.97 -34.56
N GLU A 342 13.20 -14.06 -34.81
CA GLU A 342 12.76 -15.42 -34.44
C GLU A 342 12.55 -15.57 -32.93
N ARG A 343 13.44 -14.99 -32.11
CA ARG A 343 13.34 -15.03 -30.65
C ARG A 343 12.09 -14.33 -30.15
N GLU A 344 11.77 -13.15 -30.67
CA GLU A 344 10.57 -12.40 -30.27
C GLU A 344 9.28 -13.14 -30.67
N LEU A 345 9.23 -13.74 -31.87
CA LEU A 345 8.09 -14.57 -32.29
C LEU A 345 7.93 -15.82 -31.42
N THR A 346 9.04 -16.44 -31.03
CA THR A 346 9.01 -17.57 -30.09
C THR A 346 8.48 -17.13 -28.73
N ALA A 347 8.93 -15.98 -28.22
CA ALA A 347 8.45 -15.41 -26.97
C ALA A 347 6.94 -15.08 -27.04
N ALA A 348 6.45 -14.58 -28.17
CA ALA A 348 5.01 -14.38 -28.38
C ALA A 348 4.20 -15.68 -28.22
N LEU A 349 4.70 -16.79 -28.76
CA LEU A 349 4.08 -18.11 -28.63
C LEU A 349 4.22 -18.74 -27.24
N GLU A 350 5.25 -18.38 -26.47
CA GLU A 350 5.35 -18.79 -25.06
C GLU A 350 4.24 -18.15 -24.21
N TRP A 351 3.88 -16.89 -24.50
CA TRP A 351 2.79 -16.20 -23.82
C TRP A 351 1.42 -16.67 -24.31
N SER A 352 1.23 -16.73 -25.64
CA SER A 352 -0.02 -17.18 -26.26
C SER A 352 0.25 -18.22 -27.36
N PRO A 353 0.28 -19.52 -27.01
CA PRO A 353 0.48 -20.60 -27.98
C PRO A 353 -0.53 -20.61 -29.15
N ALA A 354 -1.73 -20.05 -28.95
CA ALA A 354 -2.76 -19.95 -29.99
C ALA A 354 -2.56 -18.77 -30.96
N ASN A 355 -1.47 -17.99 -30.84
CA ASN A 355 -1.22 -16.84 -31.70
C ASN A 355 -0.85 -17.28 -33.13
N SER A 356 -1.85 -17.25 -34.01
CA SER A 356 -1.74 -17.70 -35.41
C SER A 356 -0.84 -16.79 -36.25
N GLU A 357 -0.78 -15.49 -35.94
CA GLU A 357 0.07 -14.55 -36.63
C GLU A 357 1.55 -14.82 -36.35
N ALA A 358 1.91 -15.01 -35.08
CA ALA A 358 3.26 -15.36 -34.67
C ALA A 358 3.72 -16.67 -35.32
N THR A 359 2.83 -17.68 -35.33
CA THR A 359 3.06 -18.97 -36.00
C THR A 359 3.36 -18.78 -37.49
N THR A 360 2.50 -18.03 -38.19
CA THR A 360 2.62 -17.78 -39.63
C THR A 360 3.92 -17.04 -39.97
N TRP A 361 4.29 -16.03 -39.18
CA TRP A 361 5.53 -15.28 -39.41
C TRP A 361 6.77 -16.14 -39.17
N LEU A 362 6.75 -16.96 -38.11
CA LEU A 362 7.84 -17.86 -37.76
C LEU A 362 8.09 -18.90 -38.87
N GLU A 363 7.03 -19.48 -39.43
CA GLU A 363 7.12 -20.41 -40.56
C GLU A 363 7.69 -19.74 -41.83
N ARG A 364 7.30 -18.49 -42.11
CA ARG A 364 7.84 -17.71 -43.24
C ARG A 364 9.32 -17.40 -43.09
N ILE A 365 9.80 -17.18 -41.87
CA ILE A 365 11.22 -16.92 -41.61
C ILE A 365 12.03 -18.21 -41.77
N ARG A 366 11.51 -19.33 -41.25
CA ARG A 366 12.19 -20.64 -41.31
C ARG A 366 12.19 -21.29 -42.70
N SER A 367 11.33 -20.84 -43.59
CA SER A 367 11.26 -21.32 -44.99
C SER A 367 12.13 -20.52 -45.96
N ARG A 368 12.76 -19.44 -45.50
CA ARG A 368 13.77 -18.67 -46.24
C ARG A 368 15.16 -19.14 -45.87
#